data_AF-A0A929IJ28-F1
#
_entry.id   AF-A0A929IJ28-F1
#
_cell.length_a   1.000
_cell.length_b   1.000
_cell.length_c   1.000
_cell.angle_alpha   90.00
_cell.angle_beta   90.00
_cell.angle_gamma   90.00
#
_symmetry.space_group_name_H-M   'P 1'
#
loop_
_entity.id
_entity.type
_entity.pdbx_description
1 polymer ?
#
loop_
_entity_poly.entity_id
_entity_poly.type
_entity_poly.pdbx_seq_one_letter_code
_entity_poly.pdbx_strand_id
1 'polypeptide(L)'
;MTSVIHAIEELNIWIGRAFGWCILILTLSVAYEVFVRYVLNAPTVWVFDMMVQMYGALFLMAGPYALAQDTHVRADVVYRLLPVRWQARLDLILYFLFFFPGMLALVWYGWEIAMDSWRYKEVSWNSPARIQIYFFKTLIPVAGGLFIIQGIAECMRCYLAIKTNTWLPRLEDARETEDLLIGQATKLEA
;
A
#
# COMPACT_ATOMS: atom_id res chain seq x y z
N MET A 1 4.61 -23.02 -5.99
CA MET A 1 4.76 -21.63 -6.51
C MET A 1 3.50 -20.82 -6.27
N THR A 2 2.33 -21.28 -6.73
CA THR A 2 1.04 -20.60 -6.51
C THR A 2 0.69 -20.40 -5.03
N SER A 3 0.90 -21.41 -4.18
CA SER A 3 0.66 -21.28 -2.73
C SER A 3 1.52 -20.20 -2.06
N VAL A 4 2.76 -20.00 -2.55
CA VAL A 4 3.66 -18.96 -2.01
C VAL A 4 3.18 -17.57 -2.44
N ILE A 5 2.76 -17.43 -3.71
CA ILE A 5 2.17 -16.19 -4.22
C ILE A 5 0.95 -15.81 -3.38
N HIS A 6 0.01 -16.73 -3.19
CA HIS A 6 -1.20 -16.46 -2.43
C HIS A 6 -0.94 -16.15 -0.95
N ALA A 7 0.01 -16.82 -0.31
CA ALA A 7 0.39 -16.49 1.07
C ALA A 7 0.95 -15.06 1.20
N ILE A 8 1.75 -14.62 0.23
CA ILE A 8 2.28 -13.25 0.18
C ILE A 8 1.15 -12.24 -0.05
N GLU A 9 0.24 -12.53 -0.98
CA GLU A 9 -0.92 -11.68 -1.26
C GLU A 9 -1.83 -11.55 -0.05
N GLU A 10 -2.13 -12.66 0.63
CA GLU A 10 -2.97 -12.67 1.82
C GLU A 10 -2.36 -11.85 2.96
N LEU A 11 -1.03 -11.94 3.15
CA LEU A 11 -0.32 -11.11 4.11
C LEU A 11 -0.50 -9.61 3.80
N ASN A 12 -0.27 -9.20 2.55
CA ASN A 12 -0.41 -7.79 2.15
C ASN A 12 -1.86 -7.30 2.21
N ILE A 13 -2.81 -8.15 1.85
CA ILE A 13 -4.25 -7.90 1.98
C ILE A 13 -4.63 -7.68 3.44
N TRP A 14 -4.20 -8.58 4.32
CA TRP A 14 -4.51 -8.49 5.75
C TRP A 14 -3.91 -7.24 6.39
N ILE A 15 -2.65 -6.93 6.08
CA ILE A 15 -2.00 -5.70 6.55
C ILE A 15 -2.73 -4.46 6.02
N GLY A 16 -3.05 -4.42 4.72
CA GLY A 16 -3.79 -3.31 4.12
C GLY A 16 -5.15 -3.09 4.79
N ARG A 17 -5.91 -4.16 5.04
CA ARG A 17 -7.19 -4.11 5.77
C ARG A 17 -7.02 -3.62 7.21
N ALA A 18 -5.97 -4.05 7.91
CA ALA A 18 -5.69 -3.60 9.28
C ALA A 18 -5.41 -2.08 9.32
N PHE A 19 -4.57 -1.57 8.42
CA PHE A 19 -4.30 -0.14 8.31
C PHE A 19 -5.49 0.64 7.73
N GLY A 20 -6.40 0.01 6.99
CA GLY A 20 -7.65 0.61 6.54
C GLY A 20 -8.47 1.21 7.69
N TRP A 21 -8.43 0.62 8.89
CA TRP A 21 -9.09 1.17 10.08
C TRP A 21 -8.55 2.53 10.53
N CYS A 22 -7.31 2.89 10.14
CA CYS A 22 -6.75 4.19 10.44
C CYS A 22 -7.61 5.32 9.88
N ILE A 23 -8.32 5.13 8.75
CA ILE A 23 -9.17 6.18 8.17
C ILE A 23 -10.36 6.54 9.06
N LEU A 24 -10.93 5.56 9.76
CA LEU A 24 -12.05 5.79 10.67
C LEU A 24 -11.58 6.55 11.90
N ILE A 25 -10.45 6.15 12.47
CA ILE A 25 -9.84 6.85 13.61
C ILE A 25 -9.48 8.28 13.20
N LEU A 26 -8.86 8.48 12.04
CA LEU A 26 -8.55 9.80 11.49
C LEU A 26 -9.79 10.68 11.39
N THR A 27 -10.87 10.16 10.81
CA THR A 27 -12.11 10.91 10.62
C THR A 27 -12.71 11.35 11.95
N LEU A 28 -12.74 10.45 12.93
CA LEU A 28 -13.21 10.76 14.28
C LEU A 28 -12.32 11.77 15.00
N SER A 29 -10.99 11.65 14.85
CA SER A 29 -10.04 12.62 15.40
C SER A 29 -10.22 14.00 14.79
N VAL A 30 -10.49 14.11 13.48
CA VAL A 30 -10.76 15.40 12.80
C VAL A 30 -12.05 15.99 13.31
N ALA A 31 -13.12 15.20 13.36
CA ALA A 31 -14.41 15.66 13.87
C ALA A 31 -14.31 16.16 15.33
N TYR A 32 -13.57 15.42 16.18
CA TYR A 32 -13.32 15.80 17.56
C TYR A 32 -12.56 17.14 17.66
N GLU A 33 -11.45 17.32 16.92
CA GLU A 33 -10.67 18.55 16.96
C GLU A 33 -11.47 19.74 16.44
N VAL A 34 -12.25 19.56 15.37
CA VAL A 34 -13.14 20.62 14.85
C VAL A 34 -14.18 21.01 15.91
N PHE A 35 -14.79 20.03 16.58
CA PHE A 35 -15.75 20.31 17.65
C PHE A 35 -15.10 21.07 18.82
N VAL A 36 -13.99 20.57 19.35
CA VAL A 36 -13.32 21.17 20.51
C VAL A 36 -12.78 22.56 20.18
N ARG A 37 -12.25 22.75 18.98
CA ARG A 37 -11.71 24.05 18.54
C ARG A 37 -12.80 25.10 18.36
N TYR A 38 -13.88 24.78 17.65
CA TYR A 38 -14.88 25.77 17.27
C TYR A 38 -16.05 25.90 18.25
N VAL A 39 -16.40 24.83 18.96
CA VAL A 39 -17.50 24.84 19.94
C VAL A 39 -16.99 25.15 21.34
N LEU A 40 -15.87 24.51 21.75
CA LEU A 40 -15.33 24.67 23.10
C LEU A 40 -14.23 25.73 23.20
N ASN A 41 -13.77 26.30 22.08
CA ASN A 41 -12.66 27.28 22.02
C ASN A 41 -11.37 26.80 22.72
N ALA A 42 -11.11 25.49 22.74
CA ALA A 42 -10.02 24.88 23.50
C ALA A 42 -9.16 23.93 22.63
N PRO A 43 -8.43 24.44 21.61
CA PRO A 43 -7.76 23.62 20.60
C PRO A 43 -6.77 22.62 21.21
N THR A 44 -6.74 21.40 20.66
CA THR A 44 -5.81 20.37 21.14
C THR A 44 -4.55 20.31 20.29
N VAL A 45 -3.40 20.33 20.94
CA VAL A 45 -2.10 20.49 20.25
C VAL A 45 -1.61 19.17 19.65
N TRP A 46 -1.97 18.04 20.26
CA TRP A 46 -1.46 16.72 19.90
C TRP A 46 -2.21 16.07 18.71
N VAL A 47 -3.47 16.46 18.49
CA VAL A 47 -4.31 15.80 17.48
C VAL A 47 -3.77 15.99 16.06
N PHE A 48 -3.17 17.15 15.77
CA PHE A 48 -2.53 17.41 14.47
C PHE A 48 -1.41 16.39 14.15
N ASP A 49 -0.50 16.15 15.09
CA ASP A 49 0.59 15.20 14.90
C ASP A 49 0.09 13.76 14.71
N MET A 50 -0.93 13.37 15.47
CA MET A 50 -1.57 12.06 15.34
C MET A 50 -2.16 11.89 13.94
N MET A 51 -2.85 12.91 13.43
CA MET A 51 -3.44 12.88 12.09
C MET A 51 -2.39 12.69 11.00
N VAL A 52 -1.31 13.47 11.06
CA VAL A 52 -0.24 13.38 10.05
C VAL A 52 0.40 11.99 10.06
N GLN A 53 0.70 11.45 11.25
CA GLN A 53 1.31 10.13 11.37
C GLN A 53 0.38 9.00 10.92
N MET A 54 -0.90 9.04 11.29
CA MET A 54 -1.87 8.02 10.89
C MET A 54 -2.19 8.08 9.40
N TYR A 55 -2.30 9.29 8.82
CA TYR A 55 -2.52 9.47 7.39
C TYR A 55 -1.32 8.96 6.59
N GLY A 56 -0.11 9.32 7.02
CA GLY A 56 1.12 8.79 6.43
C GLY A 56 1.19 7.27 6.53
N ALA A 57 0.86 6.69 7.70
CA ALA A 57 0.88 5.25 7.92
C ALA A 57 -0.11 4.53 7.00
N LEU A 58 -1.34 5.05 6.89
CA LEU A 58 -2.35 4.55 5.97
C LEU A 58 -1.84 4.54 4.52
N PHE A 59 -1.36 5.68 4.03
CA PHE A 59 -0.90 5.82 2.65
C PHE A 59 0.27 4.89 2.33
N LEU A 60 1.25 4.84 3.22
CA LEU A 60 2.46 4.06 3.05
C LEU A 60 2.19 2.54 3.04
N MET A 61 1.30 2.08 3.92
CA MET A 61 0.92 0.66 4.01
C MET A 61 -0.13 0.25 2.97
N ALA A 62 -0.89 1.20 2.43
CA ALA A 62 -1.78 0.95 1.29
C ALA A 62 -1.02 0.65 -0.01
N GLY A 63 0.24 1.06 -0.13
CA GLY A 63 1.07 0.82 -1.31
C GLY A 63 1.26 -0.68 -1.63
N PRO A 64 1.83 -1.50 -0.74
CA PRO A 64 1.98 -2.93 -0.96
C PRO A 64 0.65 -3.65 -1.20
N TYR A 65 -0.42 -3.22 -0.52
CA TYR A 65 -1.79 -3.70 -0.74
C TYR A 65 -2.28 -3.42 -2.17
N ALA A 66 -2.10 -2.18 -2.65
CA ALA A 66 -2.47 -1.78 -4.00
C ALA A 66 -1.65 -2.51 -5.08
N LEU A 67 -0.43 -2.95 -4.75
CA LEU A 67 0.37 -3.78 -5.66
C LEU A 67 -0.19 -5.21 -5.74
N ALA A 68 -0.59 -5.78 -4.61
CA ALA A 68 -1.22 -7.11 -4.58
C ALA A 68 -2.54 -7.16 -5.36
N GLN A 69 -3.34 -6.09 -5.27
CA GLN A 69 -4.62 -5.95 -5.98
C GLN A 69 -4.49 -5.34 -7.37
N ASP A 70 -3.27 -4.98 -7.79
CA ASP A 70 -3.00 -4.45 -9.14
C ASP A 70 -3.72 -3.13 -9.47
N THR A 71 -4.03 -2.34 -8.44
CA THR A 71 -4.79 -1.09 -8.50
C THR A 71 -3.93 0.14 -8.74
N HIS A 72 -2.61 -0.06 -8.90
CA HIS A 72 -1.74 1.03 -9.34
C HIS A 72 -2.17 1.50 -10.73
N VAL A 73 -2.31 2.82 -10.88
CA VAL A 73 -2.63 3.42 -12.17
C VAL A 73 -1.48 3.13 -13.13
N ARG A 74 -1.79 2.43 -14.22
CA ARG A 74 -0.84 2.09 -15.28
C ARG A 74 -1.28 2.70 -16.62
N ALA A 75 -0.30 3.12 -17.41
CA ALA A 75 -0.53 3.69 -18.73
C ALA A 75 -0.46 2.58 -19.80
N ASP A 76 -1.59 1.93 -20.07
CA ASP A 76 -1.59 0.61 -20.74
C ASP A 76 -1.98 0.60 -22.23
N VAL A 77 -1.81 1.69 -22.97
CA VAL A 77 -2.25 1.72 -24.39
C VAL A 77 -1.47 0.69 -25.23
N VAL A 78 -0.14 0.69 -25.14
CA VAL A 78 0.71 -0.24 -25.89
C VAL A 78 0.72 -1.63 -25.25
N TYR A 79 0.68 -1.69 -23.91
CA TYR A 79 0.70 -2.93 -23.15
C TYR A 79 -0.48 -3.85 -23.51
N ARG A 80 -1.69 -3.29 -23.66
CA ARG A 80 -2.91 -4.04 -24.02
C ARG A 80 -2.87 -4.66 -25.42
N LEU A 81 -2.06 -4.13 -26.33
CA LEU A 81 -1.94 -4.65 -27.69
C LEU A 81 -0.99 -5.86 -27.79
N LEU A 82 -0.18 -6.10 -26.76
CA LEU A 82 0.79 -7.17 -26.74
C LEU A 82 0.17 -8.50 -26.26
N PRO A 83 0.64 -9.66 -26.76
CA PRO A 83 0.21 -10.94 -26.22
C PRO A 83 0.79 -11.16 -24.81
N VAL A 84 0.13 -12.01 -24.03
CA VAL A 84 0.43 -12.28 -22.61
C VAL A 84 1.91 -12.56 -22.33
N ARG A 85 2.59 -13.30 -23.21
CA ARG A 85 4.04 -13.57 -23.05
C ARG A 85 4.92 -12.33 -23.14
N TRP A 86 4.59 -11.39 -24.02
CA TRP A 86 5.36 -10.15 -24.18
C TRP A 86 5.03 -9.16 -23.06
N GLN A 87 3.76 -9.09 -22.64
CA GLN A 87 3.34 -8.36 -21.44
C GLN A 87 4.14 -8.80 -20.20
N ALA A 88 4.12 -10.11 -19.89
CA ALA A 88 4.81 -10.64 -18.72
C ALA A 88 6.35 -10.49 -18.79
N ARG A 89 6.95 -10.49 -19.99
CA ARG A 89 8.38 -10.21 -20.17
C ARG A 89 8.72 -8.75 -19.89
N LEU A 90 7.91 -7.83 -20.41
CA LEU A 90 8.09 -6.40 -20.15
C LEU A 90 7.94 -6.11 -18.66
N ASP A 91 6.89 -6.62 -18.02
CA ASP A 91 6.67 -6.47 -16.59
C ASP A 91 7.87 -7.01 -15.80
N LEU A 92 8.35 -8.22 -16.12
CA LEU A 92 9.50 -8.80 -15.44
C LEU A 92 10.77 -7.92 -15.55
N ILE A 93 11.02 -7.34 -16.73
CA ILE A 93 12.14 -6.43 -16.96
C ILE A 93 11.95 -5.13 -16.16
N LEU A 94 10.75 -4.55 -16.16
CA LEU A 94 10.44 -3.33 -15.43
C LEU A 94 10.54 -3.54 -13.92
N TYR A 95 10.09 -4.69 -13.42
CA TYR A 95 10.26 -5.08 -12.02
C TYR A 95 11.75 -5.16 -11.65
N PHE A 96 12.56 -5.81 -12.49
CA PHE A 96 13.98 -5.96 -12.21
C PHE A 96 14.77 -4.64 -12.31
N LEU A 97 14.48 -3.82 -13.31
CA LEU A 97 15.28 -2.63 -13.62
C LEU A 97 14.85 -1.39 -12.82
N PHE A 98 13.56 -1.23 -12.56
CA PHE A 98 13.02 -0.02 -11.92
C PHE A 98 12.45 -0.30 -10.54
N PHE A 99 11.64 -1.35 -10.39
CA PHE A 99 10.97 -1.62 -9.12
C PHE A 99 11.95 -2.04 -8.03
N PHE A 100 12.72 -3.12 -8.21
CA PHE A 100 13.60 -3.62 -7.15
C PHE A 100 14.68 -2.63 -6.73
N PRO A 101 15.40 -1.94 -7.65
CA PRO A 101 16.38 -0.93 -7.25
C PRO A 101 15.72 0.22 -6.47
N GLY A 102 14.54 0.67 -6.90
CA GLY A 102 13.78 1.71 -6.20
C GLY A 102 13.34 1.29 -4.81
N MET A 103 12.77 0.08 -4.67
CA MET A 103 12.30 -0.43 -3.38
C MET A 103 13.44 -0.78 -2.43
N LEU A 104 14.57 -1.29 -2.94
CA LEU A 104 15.77 -1.50 -2.13
C LEU A 104 16.35 -0.19 -1.63
N ALA A 105 16.39 0.85 -2.47
CA ALA A 105 16.79 2.19 -2.04
C ALA A 105 15.84 2.72 -0.96
N LEU A 106 14.52 2.56 -1.13
CA LEU A 106 13.52 2.95 -0.13
C LEU A 106 13.75 2.25 1.21
N VAL A 107 14.05 0.94 1.21
CA VAL A 107 14.35 0.18 2.43
C VAL A 107 15.67 0.66 3.05
N TRP A 108 16.71 0.84 2.25
CA TRP A 108 18.03 1.25 2.74
C TRP A 108 18.00 2.63 3.41
N TYR A 109 17.54 3.66 2.68
CA TYR A 109 17.42 5.00 3.21
C TYR A 109 16.35 5.10 4.30
N GLY A 110 15.24 4.36 4.15
CA GLY A 110 14.20 4.28 5.17
C GLY A 110 14.72 3.68 6.48
N TRP A 111 15.60 2.68 6.41
CA TRP A 111 16.23 2.07 7.58
C TRP A 111 17.18 3.03 8.27
N GLU A 112 18.01 3.76 7.52
CA GLU A 112 18.92 4.77 8.07
C GLU A 112 18.14 5.89 8.78
N ILE A 113 17.11 6.43 8.13
CA ILE A 113 16.22 7.44 8.70
C ILE A 113 15.54 6.91 9.97
N ALA A 114 15.00 5.70 9.93
CA ALA A 114 14.35 5.10 11.09
C ALA A 114 15.35 4.95 12.24
N MET A 115 16.51 4.36 11.99
CA MET A 115 17.55 4.12 12.99
C MET A 115 17.98 5.43 13.67
N ASP A 116 18.24 6.47 12.90
CA ASP A 116 18.61 7.77 13.45
C ASP A 116 17.48 8.39 14.28
N SER A 117 16.23 8.31 13.82
CA SER A 117 15.08 8.78 14.60
C SER A 117 14.90 8.04 15.92
N TRP A 118 15.19 6.73 15.97
CA TRP A 118 15.19 5.96 17.21
C TRP A 118 16.32 6.36 18.15
N ARG A 119 17.52 6.62 17.61
CA ARG A 119 18.69 7.07 18.39
C ARG A 119 18.46 8.44 19.03
N TYR A 120 17.87 9.37 18.27
CA TYR A 120 17.58 10.73 18.76
C TYR A 120 16.28 10.83 19.55
N LYS A 121 15.47 9.76 19.61
CA LYS A 121 14.09 9.76 20.13
C LYS A 121 13.32 10.95 19.55
N GLU A 122 13.33 11.04 18.24
CA GLU A 122 12.83 12.20 17.51
C GLU A 122 11.35 12.46 17.80
N VAL A 123 11.05 13.73 18.03
CA VAL A 123 9.71 14.24 18.33
C VAL A 123 9.28 15.23 17.26
N SER A 124 7.96 15.39 17.10
CA SER A 124 7.38 16.37 16.20
C SER A 124 7.84 17.78 16.52
N TRP A 125 8.35 18.44 15.49
CA TRP A 125 8.61 19.88 15.48
C TRP A 125 7.34 20.69 15.15
N ASN A 126 6.38 20.07 14.46
CA ASN A 126 5.19 20.76 13.94
C ASN A 126 4.18 21.11 15.04
N SER A 127 4.24 20.42 16.18
CA SER A 127 3.36 20.67 17.32
C SER A 127 4.14 20.82 18.62
N PRO A 128 3.77 21.78 19.49
CA PRO A 128 4.25 21.87 20.86
C PRO A 128 4.10 20.59 21.69
N ALA A 129 3.23 19.65 21.28
CA ALA A 129 3.00 18.39 21.97
C ALA A 129 4.18 17.41 21.89
N ARG A 130 5.14 17.63 20.96
CA ARG A 130 6.37 16.81 20.81
C ARG A 130 6.08 15.31 20.78
N ILE A 131 5.11 14.89 19.97
CA ILE A 131 4.78 13.46 19.84
C ILE A 131 5.94 12.72 19.17
N GLN A 132 6.22 11.52 19.63
CA GLN A 132 7.27 10.64 19.11
C GLN A 132 6.98 10.23 17.65
N ILE A 133 7.88 10.55 16.71
CA ILE A 133 7.72 10.28 15.26
C ILE A 133 8.41 8.98 14.83
N TYR A 134 9.37 8.50 15.62
CA TYR A 134 10.22 7.37 15.22
C TYR A 134 9.44 6.08 14.92
N PHE A 135 8.25 5.87 15.53
CA PHE A 135 7.35 4.75 15.20
C PHE A 135 6.78 4.84 13.80
N PHE A 136 6.41 6.05 13.36
CA PHE A 136 5.95 6.27 11.99
C PHE A 136 7.10 6.05 10.99
N LYS A 137 8.30 6.58 11.28
CA LYS A 137 9.45 6.42 10.39
C LYS A 137 9.90 4.97 10.22
N THR A 138 9.67 4.09 11.20
CA THR A 138 9.89 2.64 11.02
C THR A 138 8.94 1.99 10.03
N LEU A 139 7.78 2.57 9.75
CA LEU A 139 6.89 2.03 8.73
C LEU A 139 7.50 2.16 7.33
N ILE A 140 8.43 3.10 7.09
CA ILE A 140 9.09 3.30 5.79
C ILE A 140 9.85 2.05 5.35
N PRO A 141 10.84 1.54 6.10
CA PRO A 141 11.53 0.31 5.72
C PRO A 141 10.62 -0.92 5.78
N VAL A 142 9.60 -0.95 6.66
CA VAL A 142 8.63 -2.06 6.72
C VAL A 142 7.79 -2.13 5.44
N ALA A 143 7.22 -1.01 4.99
CA ALA A 143 6.46 -0.94 3.75
C ALA A 143 7.33 -1.26 2.54
N GLY A 144 8.57 -0.76 2.49
CA GLY A 144 9.54 -1.14 1.47
C GLY A 144 9.83 -2.65 1.45
N GLY A 145 9.96 -3.27 2.63
CA GLY A 145 10.12 -4.72 2.75
C GLY A 145 8.91 -5.48 2.22
N LEU A 146 7.69 -5.04 2.55
CA LEU A 146 6.45 -5.61 2.01
C LEU A 146 6.34 -5.46 0.49
N PHE A 147 6.75 -4.31 -0.06
CA PHE A 147 6.85 -4.11 -1.51
C PHE A 147 7.80 -5.11 -2.15
N ILE A 148 8.98 -5.34 -1.58
CA ILE A 148 9.94 -6.32 -2.13
C ILE A 148 9.34 -7.73 -2.12
N ILE A 149 8.71 -8.12 -1.01
CA ILE A 149 8.07 -9.44 -0.88
C ILE A 149 6.95 -9.58 -1.92
N GLN A 150 6.08 -8.57 -2.07
CA GLN A 150 5.04 -8.56 -3.10
C GLN A 150 5.62 -8.57 -4.51
N GLY A 151 6.67 -7.79 -4.78
CA GLY A 151 7.33 -7.75 -6.09
C GLY A 151 7.94 -9.10 -6.49
N ILE A 152 8.42 -9.89 -5.52
CA ILE A 152 8.83 -11.28 -5.77
C ILE A 152 7.64 -12.15 -6.19
N ALA A 153 6.48 -11.99 -5.55
CA ALA A 153 5.25 -12.68 -5.95
C ALA A 153 4.82 -12.31 -7.38
N GLU A 154 4.92 -11.03 -7.75
CA GLU A 154 4.64 -10.55 -9.11
C GLU A 154 5.63 -11.11 -10.14
N CYS A 155 6.92 -11.18 -9.80
CA CYS A 155 7.92 -11.79 -10.68
C CYS A 155 7.65 -13.28 -10.91
N MET A 156 7.25 -14.01 -9.86
CA MET A 156 6.82 -15.40 -9.98
C MET A 156 5.56 -15.53 -10.84
N ARG A 157 4.59 -14.62 -10.71
CA ARG A 157 3.39 -14.57 -11.54
C ARG A 157 3.73 -14.33 -13.02
N CYS A 158 4.62 -13.38 -13.30
CA CYS A 158 5.13 -13.11 -14.65
C CYS A 158 5.83 -14.35 -15.25
N TYR A 159 6.67 -15.02 -14.46
CA TYR A 159 7.35 -16.24 -14.90
C TYR A 159 6.37 -17.36 -15.27
N LEU A 160 5.32 -17.54 -14.47
CA LEU A 160 4.25 -18.50 -14.77
C LEU A 160 3.50 -18.10 -16.04
N ALA A 161 3.12 -16.82 -16.19
CA ALA A 161 2.43 -16.32 -17.38
C ALA A 161 3.24 -16.50 -18.67
N ILE A 162 4.57 -16.36 -18.62
CA ILE A 162 5.45 -16.64 -19.76
C ILE A 162 5.36 -18.12 -20.18
N LYS A 163 5.30 -19.05 -19.20
CA LYS A 163 5.19 -20.50 -19.47
C LYS A 163 3.81 -20.90 -19.97
N THR A 164 2.76 -20.56 -19.23
CA THR A 164 1.38 -21.03 -19.48
C THR A 164 0.64 -20.17 -20.51
N ASN A 165 1.19 -19.01 -20.89
CA ASN A 165 0.54 -18.02 -21.77
C ASN A 165 -0.80 -17.50 -21.21
N THR A 166 -1.00 -17.63 -19.90
CA THR A 166 -2.20 -17.22 -19.18
C THR A 166 -1.81 -16.56 -17.86
N TRP A 167 -2.49 -15.48 -17.51
CA TRP A 167 -2.30 -14.83 -16.21
C TRP A 167 -2.96 -15.67 -15.12
N LEU A 168 -2.23 -15.90 -14.02
CA LEU A 168 -2.81 -16.48 -12.81
C LEU A 168 -3.87 -15.50 -12.27
N PRO A 169 -5.05 -15.95 -11.82
CA PRO A 169 -5.99 -15.07 -11.12
C PRO A 169 -5.39 -14.57 -9.80
N ARG A 170 -5.80 -13.38 -9.37
CA ARG A 170 -5.40 -12.76 -8.09
C ARG A 170 -6.38 -13.15 -6.99
N LEU A 171 -5.94 -13.02 -5.74
CA LEU A 171 -6.86 -13.12 -4.60
C LEU A 171 -7.71 -11.84 -4.55
N GLU A 172 -8.98 -11.95 -4.93
CA GLU A 172 -9.92 -10.84 -4.86
C GLU A 172 -10.28 -10.56 -3.40
N ASP A 173 -10.11 -9.30 -2.97
CA ASP A 173 -10.49 -8.82 -1.64
C ASP A 173 -11.86 -8.12 -1.68
N ALA A 174 -11.90 -6.93 -2.25
CA ALA A 174 -13.09 -6.10 -2.35
C ALA A 174 -13.39 -5.84 -3.82
N ARG A 175 -14.56 -6.30 -4.28
CA ARG A 175 -15.09 -5.92 -5.60
C ARG A 175 -15.83 -4.60 -5.47
N GLU A 176 -15.61 -3.71 -6.42
CA GLU A 176 -16.41 -2.49 -6.49
C GLU A 176 -17.89 -2.87 -6.68
N THR A 177 -18.78 -2.10 -6.05
CA THR A 177 -20.22 -2.40 -6.10
C THR A 177 -20.73 -2.36 -7.55
N GLU A 178 -20.14 -1.51 -8.40
CA GLU A 178 -20.44 -1.45 -9.83
C GLU A 178 -20.11 -2.76 -10.54
N ASP A 179 -18.92 -3.33 -10.32
CA ASP A 179 -18.52 -4.63 -10.89
C ASP A 179 -19.45 -5.77 -10.45
N LEU A 180 -19.90 -5.74 -9.19
CA LEU A 180 -20.86 -6.70 -8.65
C LEU A 180 -22.23 -6.57 -9.34
N LEU A 181 -22.71 -5.35 -9.53
CA LEU A 181 -24.00 -5.06 -10.16
C LEU A 181 -23.99 -5.41 -11.66
N ILE A 182 -22.90 -5.10 -12.37
CA ILE A 182 -22.71 -5.49 -13.78
C ILE A 182 -22.71 -7.01 -13.90
N GLY A 183 -21.94 -7.71 -13.06
CA GLY A 183 -21.90 -9.17 -13.07
C GLY A 183 -23.25 -9.83 -12.74
N GLN A 184 -24.07 -9.21 -11.91
CA GLN A 184 -25.45 -9.65 -11.65
C GLN A 184 -26.36 -9.41 -12.85
N ALA A 185 -26.29 -8.23 -13.49
CA ALA A 185 -27.06 -7.91 -14.68
C ALA A 185 -26.78 -8.90 -15.82
N THR A 186 -25.50 -9.20 -16.09
CA THR A 186 -25.12 -10.16 -17.14
C THR A 186 -25.60 -11.59 -16.85
N LYS A 187 -25.71 -11.98 -15.57
CA LYS A 187 -26.26 -13.29 -15.17
C LYS A 187 -27.79 -13.36 -15.27
N LEU A 188 -28.49 -12.23 -15.21
CA LEU A 188 -29.94 -12.16 -15.38
C LEU A 188 -30.34 -12.16 -16.87
N GLU A 189 -29.44 -11.73 -17.74
CA GLU A 189 -29.63 -11.72 -19.20
C GLU A 189 -29.25 -13.04 -19.89
N ALA A 190 -28.60 -13.98 -19.17
CA ALA A 190 -28.17 -15.29 -19.66
C ALA A 190 -29.10 -16.42 -19.20
#